data_AF-A0A3D0UPT9-F1
#
_entry.id   AF-A0A3D0UPT9-F1
#
_cell.length_a   1.000
_cell.length_b   1.000
_cell.length_c   1.000
_cell.angle_alpha   90.00
_cell.angle_beta   90.00
_cell.angle_gamma   90.00
#
_symmetry.space_group_name_H-M   'P 1'
#
loop_
_entity.id
_entity.type
_entity.pdbx_description
1 polymer ?
#
loop_
_entity_poly.entity_id
_entity_poly.type
_entity_poly.pdbx_seq_one_letter_code
_entity_poly.pdbx_strand_id
1 'polypeptide(L)'
;MTIWLTMLAVGVLTYATRLSFILLLGQREISPRTQQALRFVPPAVLSALIFPQLLLPNGTWDLSLGNERLIAGMVASAVAWRTKNVVATIVAGMVTLLFLQAI
;
A
#
# COMPACT_ATOMS: atom_id res chain seq x y z
N MET A 1 -18.24 26.17 14.66
CA MET A 1 -17.07 27.05 14.41
C MET A 1 -15.74 26.29 14.42
N THR A 2 -15.59 25.22 15.20
CA THR A 2 -14.33 24.45 15.32
C THR A 2 -13.88 23.74 14.03
N ILE A 3 -14.81 23.21 13.22
CA ILE A 3 -14.48 22.46 11.98
C ILE A 3 -13.80 23.35 10.92
N TRP A 4 -14.24 24.60 10.80
CA TRP A 4 -13.62 25.56 9.88
C TRP A 4 -12.18 25.89 10.28
N LEU A 5 -11.95 26.02 11.58
CA LEU A 5 -10.64 26.31 12.14
C LEU A 5 -9.69 25.11 12.00
N THR A 6 -10.19 23.88 12.20
CA THR A 6 -9.38 22.66 11.98
C THR A 6 -9.08 22.42 10.50
N MET A 7 -10.02 22.66 9.59
CA MET A 7 -9.76 22.58 8.14
C MET A 7 -8.66 23.57 7.71
N LEU A 8 -8.74 24.83 8.15
CA LEU A 8 -7.69 25.81 7.87
C LEU A 8 -6.36 25.41 8.49
N ALA A 9 -6.35 24.97 9.75
CA ALA A 9 -5.14 24.55 10.43
C ALA A 9 -4.46 23.36 9.72
N VAL A 10 -5.22 22.32 9.37
CA VAL A 10 -4.70 21.15 8.65
C VAL A 10 -4.24 21.53 7.24
N GLY A 11 -4.97 22.39 6.54
CA GLY A 11 -4.59 22.89 5.22
C GLY A 11 -3.25 23.62 5.25
N VAL A 12 -3.07 24.54 6.21
CA VAL A 12 -1.82 25.28 6.42
C VAL A 12 -0.69 24.32 6.81
N LEU A 13 -0.94 23.37 7.72
CA LEU A 13 0.08 22.40 8.15
C LEU A 13 0.53 21.47 7.02
N THR A 14 -0.41 21.04 6.17
CA THR A 14 -0.14 20.22 4.98
C THR A 14 0.68 20.99 3.95
N TYR A 15 0.33 22.25 3.70
CA TYR A 15 1.13 23.11 2.82
C TYR A 15 2.50 23.39 3.40
N ALA A 16 2.61 23.68 4.70
CA ALA A 16 3.85 23.96 5.38
C ALA A 16 4.81 22.76 5.35
N THR A 17 4.32 21.53 5.55
CA THR A 17 5.13 20.31 5.41
C THR A 17 5.60 20.10 3.98
N ARG A 18 4.73 20.31 2.98
CA ARG A 18 5.08 20.18 1.56
C ARG A 18 6.08 21.24 1.10
N LEU A 19 5.86 22.51 1.49
CA LEU A 19 6.73 23.64 1.21
C LEU A 19 8.06 23.53 1.96
N SER A 20 8.08 23.02 3.19
CA SER A 20 9.31 22.77 3.93
C SER A 20 10.19 21.80 3.17
N PHE A 21 9.64 20.68 2.69
CA PHE A 21 10.40 19.75 1.84
C PHE A 21 10.91 20.42 0.56
N ILE A 22 10.08 21.21 -0.14
CA ILE A 22 10.47 21.87 -1.40
C ILE A 22 11.53 22.97 -1.18
N LEU A 23 11.41 23.79 -0.14
CA LEU A 23 12.34 24.88 0.18
C LEU A 23 13.66 24.35 0.77
N LEU A 24 13.61 23.33 1.64
CA LEU A 24 14.81 22.71 2.23
C LEU A 24 15.55 21.77 1.24
N LEU A 25 14.84 21.03 0.37
CA LEU A 25 15.48 20.22 -0.69
C LEU A 25 15.79 21.03 -1.95
N GLY A 26 15.14 22.18 -2.18
CA GLY A 26 15.42 23.03 -3.35
C GLY A 26 16.83 23.62 -3.38
N GLN A 27 17.53 23.65 -2.23
CA GLN A 27 18.91 24.13 -2.12
C GLN A 27 19.95 23.02 -1.97
N ARG A 28 19.53 21.76 -1.80
CA ARG A 28 20.45 20.60 -1.75
C ARG A 28 20.16 19.70 -2.93
N GLU A 29 21.11 19.58 -3.84
CA GLU A 29 21.10 18.55 -4.88
C GLU A 29 20.82 17.20 -4.23
N ILE A 30 19.63 16.66 -4.48
CA ILE A 30 19.21 15.37 -3.95
C ILE A 30 20.18 14.34 -4.54
N SER A 31 20.95 13.67 -3.68
CA SER A 31 21.84 12.60 -4.14
C SER A 31 21.02 11.60 -4.97
N PRO A 32 21.52 11.14 -6.14
CA PRO A 32 20.78 10.25 -7.04
C PRO A 32 20.23 9.00 -6.33
N ARG A 33 20.90 8.53 -5.26
CA ARG A 33 20.44 7.43 -4.40
C ARG A 33 19.13 7.75 -3.68
N THR A 34 19.00 8.95 -3.12
CA THR A 34 17.80 9.38 -2.39
C THR A 34 16.64 9.55 -3.34
N GLN A 35 16.86 10.15 -4.51
CA GLN A 35 15.81 10.33 -5.53
C GLN A 35 15.29 8.98 -6.05
N GLN A 36 16.19 8.01 -6.24
CA GLN A 36 15.83 6.64 -6.59
C GLN A 36 15.05 5.95 -5.48
N ALA A 37 15.44 6.12 -4.21
CA ALA A 37 14.70 5.60 -3.06
C ALA A 37 13.28 6.20 -2.95
N LEU A 38 13.12 7.51 -3.19
CA LEU A 38 11.80 8.16 -3.19
C LEU A 38 10.85 7.59 -4.25
N ARG A 39 11.37 7.18 -5.41
CA ARG A 39 10.55 6.54 -6.46
C ARG A 39 9.99 5.17 -6.04
N PHE A 40 10.63 4.50 -5.08
CA PHE A 40 10.15 3.24 -4.51
C PHE A 40 9.22 3.41 -3.31
N VAL A 41 9.01 4.63 -2.82
CA VAL A 41 8.10 4.88 -1.69
C VAL A 41 6.67 4.44 -2.01
N PRO A 42 6.03 4.84 -3.14
CA PRO A 42 4.67 4.41 -3.43
C PRO A 42 4.47 2.89 -3.45
N PRO A 43 5.26 2.08 -4.19
CA PRO A 43 5.09 0.63 -4.18
C PRO A 43 5.46 -0.01 -2.84
N ALA A 44 6.42 0.55 -2.09
CA ALA A 44 6.77 0.05 -0.76
C ALA A 44 5.62 0.26 0.25
N VAL A 45 4.98 1.43 0.24
CA VAL A 45 3.84 1.74 1.10
C VAL A 45 2.65 0.83 0.77
N LEU A 46 2.34 0.62 -0.52
CA LEU A 46 1.29 -0.31 -0.94
C LEU A 46 1.58 -1.74 -0.46
N SER A 47 2.83 -2.19 -0.62
CA SER A 47 3.25 -3.53 -0.16
C SER A 47 3.12 -3.66 1.37
N ALA A 48 3.57 -2.64 2.12
CA ALA A 48 3.48 -2.61 3.57
C ALA A 48 2.03 -2.54 4.08
N LEU A 49 1.10 -2.01 3.30
CA LEU A 49 -0.33 -1.96 3.64
C LEU A 49 -1.04 -3.29 3.37
N ILE A 50 -0.68 -3.96 2.26
CA ILE A 50 -1.30 -5.23 1.85
C ILE A 50 -0.74 -6.41 2.67
N PHE A 51 0.56 -6.42 2.97
CA PHE A 51 1.23 -7.51 3.68
C PHE A 51 0.53 -7.90 5.02
N PRO A 52 0.25 -6.98 5.96
CA PRO A 52 -0.43 -7.34 7.20
C PRO A 52 -1.89 -7.79 6.97
N GLN A 53 -2.57 -7.26 5.94
CA GLN A 53 -3.93 -7.69 5.63
C GLN A 53 -4.03 -9.15 5.17
N LEU A 54 -2.93 -9.68 4.62
CA LEU A 54 -2.78 -11.08 4.22
C LEU A 54 -2.39 -11.96 5.42
N LEU A 55 -1.35 -11.59 6.18
CA LEU A 55 -0.78 -12.45 7.24
C LEU A 55 -1.47 -12.32 8.60
N LEU A 56 -2.13 -11.19 8.89
CA LEU A 56 -2.82 -10.92 10.14
C LEU A 56 -4.27 -10.43 9.90
N PRO A 57 -5.18 -11.26 9.33
CA PRO A 57 -6.54 -10.83 9.02
C PRO A 57 -7.30 -10.26 10.23
N ASN A 58 -7.08 -10.85 11.41
CA ASN A 58 -7.74 -10.52 12.68
C ASN A 58 -6.76 -10.00 13.74
N GLY A 59 -5.57 -9.54 13.35
CA GLY A 59 -4.52 -9.14 14.29
C GLY A 59 -3.75 -10.30 14.95
N THR A 60 -4.12 -11.54 14.67
CA THR A 60 -3.37 -12.74 15.02
C THR A 60 -2.61 -13.27 13.81
N TRP A 61 -1.37 -13.73 14.01
CA TRP A 61 -0.60 -14.41 12.98
C TRP A 61 -1.30 -15.71 12.62
N ASP A 62 -1.88 -15.76 11.42
CA ASP A 62 -2.60 -16.93 10.94
C ASP A 62 -1.90 -17.46 9.69
N LEU A 63 -0.77 -18.17 9.90
CA LEU A 63 -0.05 -18.89 8.85
C LEU A 63 -0.67 -20.27 8.56
N SER A 64 -1.89 -20.53 9.02
CA SER A 64 -2.56 -21.79 8.75
C SER A 64 -3.00 -21.89 7.29
N LEU A 65 -3.04 -23.11 6.76
CA LEU A 65 -3.68 -23.43 5.46
C LEU A 65 -5.19 -23.15 5.47
N GLY A 66 -5.77 -22.83 6.63
CA GLY A 66 -7.15 -22.32 6.75
C GLY A 66 -7.28 -20.81 6.52
N ASN A 67 -6.18 -20.05 6.40
CA ASN A 67 -6.25 -18.62 6.14
C ASN A 67 -6.46 -18.38 4.64
N GLU A 68 -7.72 -18.22 4.28
CA GLU A 68 -8.16 -18.08 2.90
C GLU A 68 -7.54 -16.89 2.17
N ARG A 69 -7.28 -15.82 2.92
CA ARG A 69 -6.64 -14.60 2.40
C ARG A 69 -5.19 -14.82 2.01
N LEU A 70 -4.45 -15.63 2.76
CA LEU A 70 -3.06 -15.96 2.45
C LEU A 70 -2.96 -16.78 1.16
N ILE A 71 -3.84 -17.77 1.01
CA ILE A 71 -3.90 -18.60 -0.21
C ILE A 71 -4.32 -17.76 -1.41
N ALA A 72 -5.38 -16.95 -1.28
CA ALA A 72 -5.80 -16.04 -2.34
C ALA A 72 -4.70 -15.02 -2.71
N GLY A 73 -3.97 -14.50 -1.72
CA GLY A 73 -2.83 -13.59 -1.93
C GLY A 73 -1.65 -14.25 -2.64
N MET A 74 -1.33 -15.50 -2.33
CA MET A 74 -0.29 -16.26 -3.04
C MET A 74 -0.68 -16.53 -4.50
N VAL A 75 -1.93 -16.95 -4.75
CA VAL A 75 -2.43 -17.17 -6.11
C VAL A 75 -2.44 -15.87 -6.90
N ALA A 76 -2.93 -14.78 -6.31
CA ALA A 76 -2.89 -13.45 -6.92
C ALA A 76 -1.44 -13.04 -7.26
N SER A 77 -0.49 -13.25 -6.34
CA SER A 77 0.93 -12.93 -6.58
C SER A 77 1.52 -13.76 -7.73
N ALA A 78 1.20 -15.05 -7.80
CA ALA A 78 1.65 -15.92 -8.89
C ALA A 78 1.06 -15.49 -10.25
N VAL A 79 -0.22 -15.13 -10.28
CA VAL A 79 -0.91 -14.63 -11.48
C VAL A 79 -0.37 -13.26 -11.90
N ALA A 80 -0.09 -12.37 -10.95
CA ALA A 80 0.53 -11.08 -11.22
C ALA A 80 1.89 -11.25 -11.90
N TRP A 81 2.70 -12.18 -11.41
CA TRP A 81 4.01 -12.47 -11.98
C TRP A 81 3.92 -13.04 -13.40
N ARG A 82 2.94 -13.92 -13.66
CA ARG A 82 2.75 -14.54 -14.98
C ARG A 82 2.16 -13.57 -16.00
N THR A 83 1.11 -12.86 -15.62
CA THR A 83 0.23 -12.14 -16.55
C THR A 83 0.66 -10.69 -16.74
N LYS A 84 1.42 -10.13 -15.78
CA LYS A 84 1.77 -8.69 -15.71
C LYS A 84 0.56 -7.76 -15.93
N ASN A 85 -0.64 -8.26 -15.64
CA ASN A 85 -1.91 -7.60 -15.88
C ASN A 85 -2.67 -7.48 -14.55
N VAL A 86 -2.94 -6.24 -14.16
CA VAL A 86 -3.62 -5.90 -12.91
C VAL A 86 -5.03 -6.50 -12.86
N VAL A 87 -5.77 -6.45 -13.96
CA VAL A 87 -7.16 -6.96 -14.01
C VAL A 87 -7.18 -8.48 -13.82
N ALA A 88 -6.31 -9.21 -14.52
CA ALA A 88 -6.21 -10.66 -14.38
C ALA A 88 -5.83 -11.07 -12.94
N THR A 89 -4.94 -10.30 -12.31
CA THR A 89 -4.54 -10.51 -10.90
C THR A 89 -5.72 -10.34 -9.95
N ILE A 90 -6.50 -9.27 -10.13
CA ILE A 90 -7.67 -8.95 -9.31
C ILE A 90 -8.74 -10.04 -9.47
N VAL A 91 -9.04 -10.43 -10.71
CA VAL A 91 -10.05 -11.47 -11.00
C VAL A 91 -9.63 -12.81 -10.42
N ALA A 92 -8.40 -13.25 -10.64
CA ALA A 92 -7.92 -14.51 -10.10
C ALA A 92 -7.92 -14.52 -8.56
N GLY A 93 -7.46 -13.43 -7.92
CA GLY A 93 -7.51 -13.27 -6.46
C GLY A 93 -8.94 -13.34 -5.92
N MET A 94 -9.87 -12.60 -6.53
CA MET A 94 -11.29 -12.64 -6.14
C MET A 94 -11.91 -14.02 -6.32
N VAL A 95 -11.71 -14.67 -7.47
CA VAL A 95 -12.25 -16.01 -7.73
C VAL A 95 -11.71 -17.02 -6.72
N THR A 96 -10.42 -16.97 -6.41
CA THR A 96 -9.80 -17.87 -5.44
C THR A 96 -10.37 -17.64 -4.04
N LEU A 97 -10.51 -16.38 -3.64
CA LEU A 97 -11.05 -16.02 -2.32
C LEU A 97 -12.52 -16.45 -2.20
N LEU A 98 -13.35 -16.15 -3.20
CA LEU A 98 -14.76 -16.55 -3.22
C LEU A 98 -14.94 -18.06 -3.22
N PHE A 99 -14.10 -18.78 -3.95
CA PHE A 99 -14.14 -20.24 -3.99
C PHE A 99 -13.79 -20.84 -2.62
N LEU A 100 -12.81 -20.26 -1.93
CA LEU A 100 -12.38 -20.74 -0.63
C LEU A 100 -13.37 -20.39 0.49
N GLN A 101 -14.01 -19.22 0.42
CA GLN A 101 -15.12 -18.83 1.32
C GLN A 101 -16.40 -19.64 1.12
N ALA A 102 -16.60 -20.21 -0.07
CA ALA A 102 -17.80 -20.96 -0.41
C ALA A 102 -17.74 -22.43 0.04
N ILE A 103 -16.58 -22.91 0.48
CA ILE A 103 -16.32 -24.27 0.97
C ILE A 103 -16.35 -24.28 2.49
#